data_AF-X1ERN0-F1
#
_entry.id   AF-X1ERN0-F1
#
_cell.length_a   1.000
_cell.length_b   1.000
_cell.length_c   1.000
_cell.angle_alpha   90.00
_cell.angle_beta   90.00
_cell.angle_gamma   90.00
#
_symmetry.space_group_name_H-M   'P 1'
#
loop_
_entity.id
_entity.type
_entity.pdbx_description
1 polymer ?
#
loop_
_entity_poly.entity_id
_entity_poly.type
_entity_poly.pdbx_seq_one_letter_code
_entity_poly.pdbx_strand_id
1 'polypeptide(L)'
;MDRKKAEEFQKERAIPEERLLFRGTQWLCTDCRFVLGYINPQKTEVRMKAKDFFLTVEGGKITHPCRRCGKTNEIAEEEYLAWKAEKKSFDEFLANRKLFQEFLANRTEFKKFLIPSKKKKKEEEK
;
A
#
# COMPACT_ATOMS: atom_id res chain seq x y z
N MET A 1 -43.73 33.30 -22.20
CA MET A 1 -42.59 33.02 -21.29
C MET A 1 -42.84 31.68 -20.59
N ASP A 2 -43.22 30.64 -21.33
CA ASP A 2 -42.40 29.73 -22.16
C ASP A 2 -41.86 28.55 -21.34
N ARG A 3 -42.78 27.69 -20.85
CA ARG A 3 -42.46 26.36 -20.32
C ARG A 3 -41.55 25.55 -21.26
N LYS A 4 -41.69 25.76 -22.57
CA LYS A 4 -40.83 25.17 -23.61
C LYS A 4 -39.36 25.56 -23.48
N LYS A 5 -39.05 26.81 -23.13
CA LYS A 5 -37.66 27.25 -22.90
C LYS A 5 -37.04 26.63 -21.64
N ALA A 6 -37.85 26.33 -20.63
CA ALA A 6 -37.36 25.68 -19.41
C ALA A 6 -37.01 24.19 -19.64
N GLU A 7 -37.77 23.49 -20.48
CA GLU A 7 -37.48 22.09 -20.87
C GLU A 7 -36.28 22.00 -21.82
N GLU A 8 -36.11 22.96 -22.73
CA GLU A 8 -34.94 23.06 -23.60
C GLU A 8 -33.64 23.30 -22.80
N PHE A 9 -33.69 24.19 -21.81
CA PHE A 9 -32.55 24.47 -20.92
C PHE A 9 -32.18 23.27 -20.02
N GLN A 10 -33.16 22.42 -19.69
CA GLN A 10 -32.91 21.16 -18.97
C GLN A 10 -32.33 20.07 -19.90
N LYS A 11 -32.73 20.04 -21.18
CA LYS A 11 -32.14 19.16 -22.20
C LYS A 11 -30.71 19.55 -22.56
N GLU A 12 -30.37 20.83 -22.61
CA GLU A 12 -28.98 21.29 -22.83
C GLU A 12 -28.03 20.98 -21.67
N ARG A 13 -28.57 20.78 -20.46
CA ARG A 13 -27.82 20.30 -19.29
C ARG A 13 -27.80 18.78 -19.16
N ALA A 14 -28.54 18.06 -20.00
CA ALA A 14 -28.43 16.61 -20.06
C ALA A 14 -27.05 16.28 -20.65
N ILE A 15 -26.18 15.77 -19.79
CA ILE A 15 -24.85 15.31 -20.18
C ILE A 15 -25.07 14.22 -21.25
N PRO A 16 -24.52 14.36 -22.47
CA PRO A 16 -24.71 13.40 -23.55
C PRO A 16 -24.38 11.99 -23.06
N GLU A 17 -25.22 11.02 -23.41
CA GLU A 17 -25.10 9.63 -22.94
C GLU A 17 -23.73 9.02 -23.30
N GLU A 18 -23.08 9.51 -24.36
CA GLU A 18 -21.69 9.19 -24.74
C GLU A 18 -20.63 9.62 -23.70
N ARG A 19 -20.92 10.57 -22.80
CA ARG A 19 -20.03 10.90 -21.66
C ARG A 19 -20.21 9.93 -20.48
N LEU A 20 -21.21 9.04 -20.51
CA LEU A 20 -21.39 7.94 -19.53
C LEU A 20 -20.54 6.69 -19.86
N LEU A 21 -19.54 6.81 -20.74
CA LEU A 21 -18.61 5.72 -21.09
C LEU A 21 -17.86 5.10 -19.89
N PHE A 22 -17.94 5.70 -18.70
CA PHE A 22 -17.39 5.13 -17.48
C PHE A 22 -18.34 5.36 -16.30
N ARG A 23 -19.24 4.40 -16.03
CA ARG A 23 -20.02 4.35 -14.77
C ARG A 23 -19.13 3.83 -13.63
N GLY A 24 -18.06 4.57 -13.34
CA GLY A 24 -17.08 4.20 -12.34
C GLY A 24 -17.32 4.86 -10.98
N THR A 25 -16.90 4.18 -9.91
CA THR A 25 -16.84 4.76 -8.56
C THR A 25 -15.79 5.87 -8.52
N GLN A 26 -16.10 6.98 -7.87
CA GLN A 26 -15.15 8.10 -7.74
C GLN A 26 -13.96 7.70 -6.87
N TRP A 27 -12.76 7.86 -7.41
CA TRP A 27 -11.54 7.80 -6.62
C TRP A 27 -11.23 9.18 -6.05
N LEU A 28 -11.34 9.29 -4.73
CA LEU A 28 -11.07 10.53 -4.00
C LEU A 28 -9.71 10.47 -3.33
N CYS A 29 -9.04 11.63 -3.26
CA CYS A 29 -7.89 11.78 -2.40
C CYS A 29 -8.28 11.56 -0.93
N THR A 30 -7.49 10.77 -0.22
CA THR A 30 -7.69 10.46 1.21
C THR A 30 -7.59 11.68 2.12
N ASP A 31 -6.96 12.76 1.66
CA ASP A 31 -6.68 13.95 2.43
C ASP A 31 -7.61 15.11 2.04
N CYS A 32 -7.44 15.67 0.84
CA CYS A 32 -8.23 16.84 0.41
C CYS A 32 -9.56 16.51 -0.29
N ARG A 33 -9.96 15.22 -0.34
CA ARG A 33 -11.17 14.72 -1.02
C ARG A 33 -11.29 15.08 -2.51
N PHE A 34 -10.21 15.56 -3.13
CA PHE A 34 -10.21 15.90 -4.56
C PHE A 34 -10.42 14.64 -5.41
N VAL A 35 -11.24 14.75 -6.46
CA VAL A 35 -11.50 13.65 -7.40
C VAL A 35 -10.27 13.41 -8.28
N LEU A 36 -9.60 12.27 -8.06
CA LEU A 36 -8.43 11.83 -8.82
C LEU A 36 -8.84 11.18 -10.13
N GLY A 37 -9.89 10.37 -10.10
CA GLY A 37 -10.39 9.65 -11.26
C GLY A 37 -11.65 8.85 -10.96
N TYR A 38 -11.97 7.94 -11.86
CA TYR A 38 -13.10 7.03 -11.79
C TYR A 38 -12.60 5.61 -12.02
N ILE A 39 -13.03 4.68 -11.19
CA ILE A 39 -12.63 3.27 -11.26
C ILE A 39 -13.83 2.47 -11.74
N ASN A 40 -13.63 1.63 -12.76
CA ASN A 40 -14.69 0.74 -13.25
C ASN A 40 -15.17 -0.20 -12.11
N PRO A 41 -16.43 -0.66 -12.04
CA PRO A 41 -16.86 -1.58 -10.98
C PRO A 41 -16.04 -2.87 -10.92
N GLN A 42 -15.49 -3.32 -12.06
CA GLN A 42 -14.59 -4.48 -12.14
C GLN A 42 -13.16 -4.21 -11.64
N LYS A 43 -12.84 -2.96 -11.27
CA LYS A 43 -11.50 -2.50 -10.82
C LYS A 43 -10.34 -2.72 -11.80
N THR A 44 -10.63 -3.12 -13.02
CA THR A 44 -9.64 -3.38 -14.09
C THR A 44 -9.09 -2.10 -14.72
N GLU A 45 -9.89 -1.04 -14.71
CA GLU A 45 -9.60 0.17 -15.46
C GLU A 45 -9.85 1.41 -14.60
N VAL A 46 -8.93 2.37 -14.72
CA VAL A 46 -8.99 3.66 -14.02
C VAL A 46 -8.96 4.78 -15.03
N ARG A 47 -10.02 5.59 -15.05
CA ARG A 47 -10.09 6.83 -15.84
C ARG A 47 -9.63 8.00 -15.00
N MET A 48 -8.49 8.59 -15.35
CA MET A 48 -7.97 9.76 -14.66
C MET A 48 -8.75 11.03 -15.02
N LYS A 49 -8.90 11.94 -14.05
CA LYS A 49 -9.49 13.26 -14.29
C LYS A 49 -8.49 14.23 -14.92
N ALA A 50 -7.22 14.16 -14.53
CA ALA A 50 -6.15 15.02 -15.04
C ALA A 50 -5.20 14.20 -15.93
N LYS A 51 -4.87 14.70 -17.12
CA LYS A 51 -3.99 14.02 -18.08
C LYS A 51 -2.50 14.24 -17.82
N ASP A 52 -2.14 15.24 -17.01
CA ASP A 52 -0.76 15.68 -16.82
C ASP A 52 -0.03 14.97 -15.67
N PHE A 53 -0.67 14.00 -15.02
CA PHE A 53 -0.07 13.22 -13.93
C PHE A 53 0.17 11.79 -14.39
N PHE A 54 1.26 11.19 -13.89
CA PHE A 54 1.55 9.78 -14.09
C PHE A 54 0.90 8.94 -13.00
N LEU A 55 0.44 7.75 -13.38
CA LEU A 55 0.10 6.67 -12.45
C LEU A 55 1.26 5.68 -12.43
N THR A 56 1.61 5.21 -11.25
CA THR A 56 2.53 4.08 -11.12
C THR A 56 1.74 2.82 -10.80
N VAL A 57 1.83 1.82 -11.68
CA VAL A 57 1.20 0.50 -11.53
C VAL A 57 2.30 -0.50 -11.22
N GLU A 58 2.27 -1.09 -10.02
CA GLU A 58 3.31 -1.99 -9.54
C GLU A 58 2.70 -3.17 -8.78
N GLY A 59 2.82 -4.39 -9.32
CA GLY A 59 2.50 -5.62 -8.60
C GLY A 59 1.08 -5.71 -8.04
N GLY A 60 0.09 -5.02 -8.60
CA GLY A 60 -1.29 -5.01 -8.09
C GLY A 60 -1.67 -3.80 -7.22
N LYS A 61 -0.79 -2.79 -7.12
CA LYS A 61 -1.16 -1.45 -6.63
C LYS A 61 -1.10 -0.41 -7.75
N ILE A 62 -1.99 0.56 -7.68
CA ILE A 62 -2.00 1.78 -8.48
C ILE A 62 -1.77 2.96 -7.54
N THR A 63 -0.80 3.80 -7.84
CA THR A 63 -0.53 5.01 -7.07
C THR A 63 -0.76 6.27 -7.91
N HIS A 64 -1.41 7.26 -7.31
CA HIS A 64 -1.75 8.54 -7.93
C HIS A 64 -1.40 9.71 -6.99
N PRO A 65 -0.46 10.59 -7.36
CA PRO A 65 -0.18 11.81 -6.62
C PRO A 65 -1.36 12.80 -6.75
N CYS A 66 -1.83 13.35 -5.64
CA CYS A 66 -2.91 14.33 -5.67
C CYS A 66 -2.41 15.67 -6.20
N ARG A 67 -3.02 16.18 -7.27
CA ARG A 67 -2.70 17.51 -7.82
C ARG A 67 -2.91 18.66 -6.81
N ARG A 68 -3.86 18.50 -5.89
CA ARG A 68 -4.27 19.60 -4.99
C ARG A 68 -3.39 19.69 -3.75
N CYS A 69 -3.07 18.56 -3.10
CA CYS A 69 -2.29 18.55 -1.86
C CYS A 69 -0.94 17.82 -1.97
N GLY A 70 -0.59 17.26 -3.13
CA GLY A 70 0.65 16.52 -3.33
C GLY A 70 0.68 15.11 -2.75
N LYS A 71 -0.29 14.75 -1.88
CA LYS A 71 -0.33 13.43 -1.23
C LYS A 71 -0.48 12.29 -2.24
N THR A 72 0.35 11.26 -2.11
CA THR A 72 0.21 10.00 -2.86
C THR A 72 -0.99 9.21 -2.35
N ASN A 73 -1.88 8.83 -3.26
CA ASN A 73 -3.03 7.97 -2.97
C ASN A 73 -2.82 6.63 -3.64
N GLU A 74 -3.33 5.59 -3.02
CA GLU A 74 -3.06 4.22 -3.42
C GLU A 74 -4.38 3.46 -3.52
N ILE A 75 -4.49 2.63 -4.55
CA ILE A 75 -5.50 1.57 -4.66
C ILE A 75 -4.72 0.28 -4.77
N ALA A 76 -5.06 -0.70 -3.96
CA ALA A 76 -4.45 -2.02 -3.98
C ALA A 76 -5.55 -3.08 -4.04
N GLU A 77 -5.26 -4.17 -4.74
CA GLU A 77 -6.08 -5.37 -4.69
C GLU A 77 -5.87 -6.12 -3.37
N GLU A 78 -6.87 -6.89 -2.96
CA GLU A 78 -6.83 -7.64 -1.71
C GLU A 78 -5.74 -8.71 -1.72
N GLU A 79 -5.54 -9.38 -2.86
CA GLU A 79 -4.45 -10.35 -3.06
C GLU A 79 -3.07 -9.71 -2.88
N TYR A 80 -2.88 -8.49 -3.39
CA TYR A 80 -1.63 -7.75 -3.19
C TYR A 80 -1.40 -7.41 -1.72
N LEU A 81 -2.46 -7.01 -1.00
CA LEU A 81 -2.37 -6.71 0.43
C LEU A 81 -2.03 -7.96 1.24
N ALA A 82 -2.63 -9.10 0.91
CA ALA A 82 -2.31 -10.40 1.52
C ALA A 82 -0.86 -10.79 1.26
N TRP A 83 -0.41 -10.76 0.01
CA TRP A 83 0.99 -11.02 -0.36
C TRP A 83 1.97 -10.10 0.37
N LYS A 84 1.65 -8.81 0.49
CA LYS A 84 2.49 -7.83 1.20
C LYS A 84 2.60 -8.15 2.68
N ALA A 85 1.53 -8.62 3.31
CA ALA A 85 1.52 -9.03 4.71
C ALA A 85 2.37 -10.30 4.94
N GLU A 86 2.24 -11.31 4.08
CA GLU A 86 3.04 -12.54 4.14
C GLU A 86 4.53 -12.28 3.88
N LYS A 87 4.84 -11.39 2.93
CA LYS A 87 6.23 -11.01 2.67
C LYS A 87 6.87 -10.37 3.90
N LYS A 88 6.13 -9.53 4.62
CA LYS A 88 6.63 -8.89 5.84
C LYS A 88 6.95 -9.93 6.93
N SER A 89 6.07 -10.91 7.16
CA SER A 89 6.31 -11.95 8.16
C SER A 89 7.49 -12.85 7.77
N PHE A 90 7.66 -13.11 6.47
CA PHE A 90 8.82 -13.85 5.97
C PHE A 90 10.14 -13.07 6.14
N ASP A 91 10.14 -11.77 5.86
CA ASP A 91 11.32 -10.91 6.06
C ASP A 91 11.72 -10.85 7.54
N GLU A 92 10.74 -10.74 8.45
CA GLU A 92 10.95 -10.83 9.90
C GLU A 92 11.52 -12.19 10.32
N PHE A 93 11.01 -13.29 9.75
CA PHE A 93 11.56 -14.62 9.98
C PHE A 93 13.02 -14.75 9.52
N LEU A 94 13.36 -14.23 8.33
CA LEU A 94 14.73 -14.24 7.83
C LEU A 94 15.68 -13.42 8.71
N ALA A 95 15.22 -12.27 9.24
CA ALA A 95 15.99 -11.47 10.18
C ALA A 95 16.25 -12.23 11.49
N ASN A 96 15.23 -12.87 12.06
CA ASN A 96 15.37 -13.69 13.27
C ASN A 96 16.29 -14.90 13.05
N ARG A 97 16.24 -15.52 11.87
CA ARG A 97 17.15 -16.62 11.51
C ARG A 97 18.62 -16.18 11.53
N LYS A 98 18.93 -14.98 11.03
CA LYS A 98 20.30 -14.44 11.06
C LYS A 98 20.78 -14.23 12.49
N LEU A 99 19.96 -13.60 13.33
CA LEU A 99 20.26 -13.41 14.76
C LEU A 99 20.52 -14.75 15.47
N PHE A 100 19.72 -15.76 15.15
CA PHE A 100 19.91 -17.09 15.72
C PHE A 100 21.20 -17.77 15.24
N GLN A 101 21.57 -17.61 13.97
CA GLN A 101 22.85 -18.11 13.45
C GLN A 101 24.05 -17.43 14.11
N GLU A 102 23.98 -16.12 14.31
CA GLU A 102 25.00 -15.36 15.06
C GLU A 102 25.10 -15.85 16.51
N PHE A 103 23.97 -16.08 17.18
CA PHE A 103 23.95 -16.69 18.51
C PHE A 103 24.60 -18.07 18.53
N LEU A 104 24.32 -18.93 17.56
CA LEU A 104 24.92 -20.26 17.46
C LEU A 104 26.44 -20.19 17.20
N ALA A 105 26.90 -19.24 16.39
CA ALA A 105 28.32 -19.01 16.15
C ALA A 105 29.05 -18.59 17.44
N ASN A 106 28.42 -17.74 18.26
CA ASN A 106 28.96 -17.24 19.52
C ASN A 106 28.64 -18.16 20.73
N ARG A 107 28.05 -19.33 20.49
CA ARG A 107 27.64 -20.28 21.55
C ARG A 107 28.81 -20.75 22.42
N THR A 108 30.02 -20.82 21.88
CA THR A 108 31.23 -21.21 22.62
C THR A 108 31.66 -20.14 23.62
N GLU A 109 31.49 -18.85 23.30
CA GLU A 109 31.73 -17.73 24.22
C GLU A 109 30.67 -17.69 25.32
N PHE A 110 29.40 -17.90 24.97
CA PHE A 110 28.31 -17.99 25.95
C PHE A 110 28.49 -19.16 26.92
N LYS A 111 28.98 -20.31 26.45
CA LYS A 111 29.31 -21.44 27.34
C LYS A 111 30.39 -21.06 28.36
N LYS A 112 31.38 -20.22 28.00
CA LYS A 112 32.38 -19.73 28.96
C LYS A 112 31.77 -18.83 30.03
N PHE A 113 30.71 -18.08 29.69
CA PHE A 113 29.97 -17.23 30.63
C PHE A 113 29.06 -18.02 31.58
N LEU A 114 28.49 -19.14 31.12
CA LEU A 114 27.60 -20.00 31.91
C LEU A 114 28.33 -20.95 32.87
N ILE A 115 29.67 -21.04 32.82
CA ILE A 115 30.43 -21.82 33.80
C ILE A 115 30.37 -21.07 35.14
N PRO A 116 29.75 -21.64 36.18
CA PRO A 116 29.71 -21.00 37.49
C PRO A 116 31.13 -20.85 38.01
N SER A 117 31.46 -19.67 38.52
CA SER A 117 32.77 -19.27 39.08
C SER A 117 33.31 -20.21 40.18
N LYS A 118 32.48 -21.14 40.67
CA LYS A 118 32.84 -22.14 41.69
C LYS A 118 33.86 -23.20 41.22
N LYS A 119 34.07 -23.40 39.92
CA LYS A 119 35.11 -24.34 39.44
C LYS A 119 36.52 -23.76 39.38
N LYS A 120 36.70 -22.43 39.35
CA LYS A 120 38.03 -21.82 39.31
C LYS A 120 38.86 -22.02 40.58
N LYS A 121 38.23 -22.25 41.74
CA LYS A 121 38.96 -22.41 43.02
C LYS A 121 39.52 -23.81 43.29
N LYS A 122 39.24 -24.82 42.47
CA LYS A 122 39.68 -26.21 42.73
C LYS A 122 40.89 -26.69 41.91
N GLU A 123 41.37 -25.88 40.97
CA GLU A 123 42.56 -26.21 40.16
C GLU A 123 43.81 -25.41 40.56
N GLU A 124 43.70 -24.42 41.45
CA GLU A 124 44.86 -23.65 41.96
C GLU A 124 45.44 -24.19 43.30
N GLU A 125 44.87 -25.27 43.85
CA GLU A 125 45.36 -25.94 45.09
C GLU A 125 45.87 -27.38 44.82
N LYS A 126 46.57 -27.61 43.70
CA LYS A 126 47.35 -28.83 43.48
C LYS A 126 48.82 -28.51 43.25
#